data_AF-A0A2S8P5Q4-F1
#
_entry.id   AF-A0A2S8P5Q4-F1
#
_cell.length_a   1.000
_cell.length_b   1.000
_cell.length_c   1.000
_cell.angle_alpha   90.00
_cell.angle_beta   90.00
_cell.angle_gamma   90.00
#
_symmetry.space_group_name_H-M   'P 1'
#
loop_
_entity.id
_entity.type
_entity.pdbx_description
1 polymer ?
#
loop_
_entity_poly.entity_id
_entity_poly.type
_entity_poly.pdbx_seq_one_letter_code
_entity_poly.pdbx_strand_id
1 'polypeptide(L)' 'MAYFSEPISWDGSSLLRADRVISDYVGISGEMENFASHYNKNQPSDPMKLAETIVKLTNAEQPPVHLLLGNDAL' A
#
# COMPACT_ATOMS: atom_id res chain seq x y z
N MET A 1 22.71 -6.52 -10.75
CA MET A 1 21.53 -5.67 -10.48
C MET A 1 20.31 -6.46 -10.89
N ALA A 2 19.54 -6.99 -9.93
CA ALA A 2 18.30 -7.70 -10.24
C ALA A 2 17.16 -6.68 -10.32
N TYR A 3 16.61 -6.49 -11.51
CA TYR A 3 15.33 -5.81 -11.69
C TYR A 3 14.25 -6.69 -11.07
N PHE A 4 13.39 -6.13 -10.23
CA PHE A 4 12.15 -6.78 -9.79
C PHE A 4 11.37 -7.21 -11.05
N SER A 5 11.34 -8.51 -11.34
CA SER A 5 10.86 -9.07 -12.61
C SER A 5 9.37 -9.38 -12.64
N GLU A 6 8.67 -9.22 -11.51
CA GLU A 6 7.24 -9.54 -11.42
C GLU A 6 6.40 -8.32 -11.04
N PRO A 7 5.28 -8.07 -11.74
CA PRO A 7 4.39 -6.95 -11.45
C PRO A 7 3.74 -7.13 -10.07
N ILE A 8 3.52 -6.01 -9.37
CA ILE A 8 2.75 -5.97 -8.12
C ILE A 8 1.36 -6.55 -8.39
N SER A 9 1.00 -7.60 -7.64
CA SER A 9 -0.26 -8.32 -7.79
C SER A 9 -1.22 -7.98 -6.65
N TRP A 10 -2.52 -7.94 -6.96
CA TRP A 10 -3.58 -7.57 -6.01
C TRP A 10 -4.10 -8.76 -5.17
N ASP A 11 -3.64 -9.97 -5.48
CA ASP A 11 -3.98 -11.19 -4.75
C ASP A 11 -3.02 -11.48 -3.57
N GLY A 12 -1.99 -10.64 -3.39
CA GLY A 12 -1.00 -10.74 -2.33
C GLY A 12 0.20 -11.63 -2.67
N SER A 13 0.26 -12.21 -3.87
CA SER A 13 1.38 -13.05 -4.29
C SER A 13 2.69 -12.29 -4.51
N SER A 14 2.64 -10.98 -4.75
CA SER A 14 3.84 -10.15 -4.92
C SER A 14 4.54 -9.77 -3.62
N LEU A 15 3.96 -10.08 -2.45
CA LEU A 15 4.61 -9.87 -1.16
C LEU A 15 5.54 -11.05 -0.87
N LEU A 16 6.83 -10.85 -1.15
CA LEU A 16 7.88 -11.83 -0.83
C LEU A 16 8.14 -11.84 0.68
N ARG A 17 8.12 -13.05 1.28
CA ARG A 17 8.52 -13.26 2.67
C ARG A 17 9.98 -13.73 2.73
N ALA A 18 10.66 -13.40 3.82
CA ALA A 18 12.01 -13.89 4.04
C ALA A 18 11.99 -15.41 4.25
N ASP A 19 12.82 -16.14 3.50
CA ASP A 19 12.96 -17.60 3.63
C ASP A 19 13.45 -18.03 5.03
N ARG A 20 14.15 -17.12 5.73
CA ARG A 20 14.67 -17.35 7.08
C ARG A 20 14.17 -16.28 8.04
N VAL A 21 13.47 -16.74 9.07
CA VAL A 21 13.03 -15.89 10.20
C VAL A 21 14.10 -15.89 11.28
N ILE A 22 14.46 -14.71 11.79
CA ILE A 22 15.33 -14.53 12.95
C ILE A 22 14.43 -14.16 14.14
N SER A 23 14.48 -14.95 15.21
CA SER A 23 13.62 -14.78 16.40
C SER A 23 13.60 -13.35 16.92
N ASP A 24 14.78 -12.72 16.96
CA ASP A 24 14.98 -11.41 17.56
C ASP A 24 14.31 -10.28 16.75
N TYR A 25 13.93 -10.54 15.49
CA TYR A 25 13.28 -9.57 14.60
C TYR A 25 11.78 -9.82 14.42
N VAL A 26 11.23 -10.91 14.97
CA VAL A 26 9.81 -11.27 14.82
C VAL A 26 8.88 -10.15 15.30
N GLY A 27 9.22 -9.49 16.41
CA GLY A 27 8.42 -8.41 16.98
C GLY A 27 8.41 -7.11 16.17
N ILE A 28 9.15 -7.02 15.06
CA ILE A 28 9.15 -5.82 14.20
C ILE A 28 8.81 -6.23 12.77
N SER A 29 9.65 -7.03 12.13
CA SER A 29 9.45 -7.41 10.73
C SER A 29 8.29 -8.39 10.57
N GLY A 30 8.15 -9.34 11.51
CA GLY A 30 7.03 -10.28 11.52
C GLY A 30 5.69 -9.58 11.78
N GLU A 31 5.65 -8.56 12.64
CA GLU A 31 4.44 -7.76 12.85
C GLU A 31 4.04 -6.97 11.61
N MET A 32 5.00 -6.39 10.88
CA MET A 32 4.73 -5.67 9.64
C MET A 32 4.20 -6.60 8.52
N GLU A 33 4.73 -7.82 8.42
CA GLU A 33 4.21 -8.84 7.49
C GLU A 33 2.78 -9.25 7.81
N ASN A 34 2.46 -9.42 9.10
CA ASN A 34 1.11 -9.73 9.56
C ASN A 34 0.15 -8.58 9.29
N PHE A 35 0.59 -7.34 9.56
CA PHE A 35 -0.16 -6.13 9.24
C PHE A 35 -0.48 -6.07 7.75
N ALA A 36 0.52 -6.21 6.87
CA ALA A 36 0.33 -6.15 5.43
C ALA A 36 -0.65 -7.25 4.92
N SER A 37 -0.54 -8.46 5.47
CA SER A 37 -1.43 -9.57 5.12
C SER A 37 -2.89 -9.30 5.55
N HIS A 38 -3.10 -8.68 6.72
CA HIS A 38 -4.44 -8.37 7.24
C HIS A 38 -5.10 -7.19 6.51
N TYR A 39 -4.30 -6.18 6.16
CA TYR A 39 -4.77 -4.97 5.46
C TYR A 39 -5.00 -5.19 3.97
N ASN A 40 -4.45 -6.25 3.37
CA ASN A 40 -4.71 -6.56 1.96
C ASN A 40 -6.22 -6.73 1.73
N LYS A 41 -6.79 -5.93 0.82
CA LYS A 41 -8.21 -5.83 0.49
C LYS A 41 -9.12 -5.26 1.59
N ASN A 42 -8.56 -4.88 2.74
CA ASN A 42 -9.28 -4.26 3.85
C ASN A 42 -8.80 -2.82 4.08
N GLN A 43 -8.37 -2.14 3.03
CA GLN A 43 -7.96 -0.74 3.16
C GLN A 43 -9.16 0.10 3.62
N PRO A 44 -9.01 0.96 4.64
CA PRO A 44 -10.11 1.70 5.24
C PRO A 44 -10.71 2.77 4.32
N SER A 45 -10.03 3.10 3.22
CA SER A 45 -10.46 4.09 2.23
C SER A 45 -11.36 3.49 1.16
N ASP A 46 -12.37 4.24 0.73
CA ASP A 46 -13.22 3.89 -0.41
C ASP A 46 -12.43 4.03 -1.75
N PRO A 47 -12.11 2.93 -2.45
CA PRO A 47 -11.33 2.98 -3.68
C PRO A 47 -12.06 3.71 -4.81
N MET A 48 -13.39 3.78 -4.80
CA MET A 48 -14.16 4.52 -5.81
C MET A 48 -13.97 6.02 -5.62
N LYS A 49 -14.07 6.51 -4.38
CA LYS A 49 -13.81 7.92 -4.07
C LYS A 49 -12.36 8.33 -4.37
N LEU A 50 -11.42 7.42 -4.15
CA LEU A 50 -10.02 7.64 -4.52
C LEU A 50 -9.86 7.83 -6.03
N ALA A 51 -10.42 6.92 -6.84
CA ALA A 51 -10.35 7.00 -8.29
C ALA A 51 -10.97 8.30 -8.83
N GLU A 52 -12.14 8.68 -8.33
CA GLU A 52 -12.78 9.95 -8.68
C GLU A 52 -11.91 11.17 -8.35
N THR A 53 -11.26 11.15 -7.19
CA THR A 53 -10.41 12.27 -6.75
C THR A 53 -9.17 12.39 -7.63
N ILE A 54 -8.56 11.27 -8.03
CA ILE A 54 -7.42 11.26 -8.96
C ILE A 54 -7.82 11.83 -10.31
N VAL A 55 -8.98 11.44 -10.87
CA VAL A 55 -9.46 11.97 -12.16
C VAL A 55 -9.72 13.48 -12.08
N LYS A 56 -10.27 13.96 -10.96
CA LYS A 56 -10.45 15.40 -10.73
C LYS A 56 -9.10 16.12 -10.65
N LEU A 57 -8.13 15.54 -9.93
CA LEU A 57 -6.80 16.10 -9.77
C LEU A 57 -6.07 16.25 -11.11
N THR A 58 -6.15 15.25 -11.98
CA THR A 58 -5.50 15.30 -13.30
C THR A 58 -6.08 16.38 -14.22
N ASN A 59 -7.32 16.80 -13.97
CA ASN A 59 -8.00 17.85 -14.74
C ASN A 59 -7.91 19.24 -14.09
N ALA A 60 -7.26 19.38 -12.93
CA ALA A 60 -7.13 20.66 -12.26
C ALA A 60 -6.06 21.54 -12.94
N GLU A 61 -6.40 22.79 -13.24
CA GLU A 61 -5.45 23.76 -13.82
C GLU A 61 -4.29 24.08 -12.87
N GLN A 62 -4.56 24.06 -11.57
CA GLN A 62 -3.57 24.26 -10.51
C GLN A 62 -3.75 23.16 -9.45
N PRO A 63 -3.13 21.98 -9.66
CA PRO A 63 -3.25 20.89 -8.70
C PRO A 63 -2.52 21.24 -7.38
N PRO A 64 -3.05 20.83 -6.22
CA PRO A 64 -2.36 20.99 -4.94
C PRO A 64 -1.06 20.19 -4.92
N VAL A 65 -0.05 20.72 -4.20
CA VAL A 65 1.25 20.05 -3.99
C VAL A 65 1.08 18.79 -3.12
N HIS A 66 0.13 18.82 -2.19
CA HIS A 66 -0.18 17.72 -1.28
C HIS A 66 -1.64 17.30 -1.41
N LEU A 67 -1.85 16.00 -1.66
CA LEU A 67 -3.17 15.39 -1.68
C LEU A 67 -3.38 14.61 -0.38
N LEU A 68 -4.23 15.13 0.50
CA LEU A 68 -4.63 14.50 1.75
C LEU A 68 -5.85 13.62 1.51
N LEU A 69 -5.75 12.33 1.82
CA LEU A 69 -6.78 11.32 1.60
C LEU A 69 -6.85 10.38 2.79
N GLY A 70 -8.05 9.95 3.15
CA GLY A 70 -8.27 9.06 4.28
C GLY A 70 -8.80 9.79 5.52
N ASN A 71 -9.24 9.00 6.49
CA ASN A 71 -9.81 9.50 7.75
C ASN A 71 -8.73 10.01 8.71
N ASP A 72 -7.48 9.60 8.49
CA ASP A 72 -6.26 9.96 9.20
C ASP A 72 -5.61 11.25 8.67
N ALA A 73 -6.16 11.83 7.61
CA ALA A 73 -5.67 13.04 6.97
C ALA A 73 -6.44 14.32 7.38
N LEU A 74 -7.27 14.23 8.43
CA LEU A 74 -8.05 15.33 9.01
C LEU A 74 -7.33 16.03 10.17
#